data_AF-A0A832LJG1-F1
#
_entry.id   AF-A0A832LJG1-F1
#
_cell.length_a   1.000
_cell.length_b   1.000
_cell.length_c   1.000
_cell.angle_alpha   90.00
_cell.angle_beta   90.00
_cell.angle_gamma   90.00
#
_symmetry.space_group_name_H-M   'P 1'
#
loop_
_entity.id
_entity.type
_entity.pdbx_description
1 polymer ?
#
loop_
_entity_poly.entity_id
_entity_poly.type
_entity_poly.pdbx_seq_one_letter_code
_entity_poly.pdbx_strand_id
1 'polypeptide(L)'
;MKYIICLLMILFSSSSLPQTVIIEANAILEVQNGADICVDSLGGSGTININGTFCGNITDVDIKIRDSILNIPGDFSLDQNYPNPFNPTTKIRFVIPASSLNPFSKGEGTLVTLKVYDMLGNEVATLVNEEKPAGVYEVNFSAEGLSSGTYFYKLQAVPSTSSEQGFVDIKKMILIR
;
A
#
# COMPACT_ATOMS: atom_id res chain seq x y z
N MET A 1 -5.08 -37.89 6.34
CA MET A 1 -5.72 -37.46 7.61
C MET A 1 -5.63 -35.93 7.65
N LYS A 2 -6.77 -35.24 7.79
CA LYS A 2 -6.85 -33.78 7.81
C LYS A 2 -6.91 -33.37 9.29
N TYR A 3 -5.84 -32.81 9.84
CA TYR A 3 -5.88 -32.27 11.20
C TYR A 3 -6.53 -30.89 11.14
N ILE A 4 -7.84 -30.84 11.38
CA ILE A 4 -8.55 -29.59 11.64
C ILE A 4 -8.14 -29.19 13.06
N ILE A 5 -7.13 -28.34 13.21
CA ILE A 5 -6.81 -27.72 14.49
C ILE A 5 -7.90 -26.67 14.74
N CYS A 6 -8.93 -27.11 15.46
CA CYS A 6 -10.01 -26.29 15.98
C CYS A 6 -9.46 -25.50 17.17
N LEU A 7 -9.48 -24.17 17.07
CA LEU A 7 -9.40 -23.18 18.15
C LEU A 7 -8.66 -23.67 19.41
N LEU A 8 -7.33 -23.79 19.33
CA LEU A 8 -6.52 -23.75 20.55
C LEU A 8 -6.03 -22.32 20.69
N MET A 9 -6.72 -21.55 21.52
CA MET A 9 -6.24 -20.25 21.99
C MET A 9 -4.99 -20.53 22.82
N ILE A 10 -3.84 -20.63 22.17
CA ILE A 10 -2.56 -20.71 22.85
C ILE A 10 -2.23 -19.30 23.38
N LEU A 11 -2.87 -18.93 24.49
CA LEU A 11 -2.38 -17.86 25.34
C LEU A 11 -1.20 -18.44 26.15
N PHE A 12 0.01 -18.39 25.59
CA PHE A 12 1.22 -18.53 26.41
C PHE A 12 1.87 -17.17 26.57
N SER A 13 1.37 -16.46 27.58
CA SER A 13 2.17 -15.48 28.30
C SER A 13 3.47 -16.12 28.79
N SER A 14 4.61 -15.55 28.40
CA SER A 14 5.89 -15.61 29.12
C SER A 14 6.39 -16.99 29.56
N SER A 15 6.56 -17.95 28.64
CA SER A 15 7.38 -19.14 28.91
C SER A 15 8.82 -18.91 28.44
N SER A 16 9.80 -19.00 29.33
CA SER A 16 11.24 -18.82 29.05
C SER A 16 11.90 -20.00 28.31
N LEU A 17 11.12 -20.82 27.61
CA LEU A 17 11.61 -21.99 26.87
C LEU A 17 11.35 -21.77 25.38
N PRO A 18 12.33 -22.07 24.50
CA PRO A 18 12.16 -21.88 23.08
C PRO A 18 11.02 -22.76 22.55
N GLN A 19 10.05 -22.14 21.86
CA GLN A 19 8.92 -22.84 21.26
C GLN A 19 9.21 -23.13 19.79
N THR A 20 9.36 -24.41 19.46
CA THR A 20 9.59 -24.89 18.08
C THR A 20 8.38 -25.66 17.59
N VAL A 21 7.92 -25.35 16.37
CA VAL A 21 6.87 -26.11 15.67
C VAL A 21 7.49 -26.78 14.43
N ILE A 22 7.28 -28.09 14.29
CA ILE A 22 7.75 -28.87 13.14
C ILE A 22 6.54 -29.39 12.37
N ILE A 23 6.50 -29.13 11.06
CA ILE A 23 5.43 -29.59 10.17
C ILE A 23 5.95 -30.76 9.33
N GLU A 24 5.30 -31.92 9.46
CA GLU A 24 5.66 -33.12 8.72
C GLU A 24 5.36 -33.00 7.21
N ALA A 25 6.05 -33.80 6.41
CA ALA A 25 5.83 -33.89 4.98
C ALA A 25 4.36 -34.22 4.67
N ASN A 26 3.75 -33.45 3.77
CA ASN A 26 2.32 -33.53 3.39
C ASN A 26 1.31 -33.11 4.48
N ALA A 27 1.75 -32.61 5.64
CA ALA A 27 0.85 -31.98 6.58
C ALA A 27 0.48 -30.57 6.10
N ILE A 28 -0.77 -30.15 6.37
CA ILE A 28 -1.28 -28.82 6.07
C ILE A 28 -1.69 -28.16 7.38
N LEU A 29 -1.11 -26.99 7.66
CA LEU A 29 -1.54 -26.12 8.74
C LEU A 29 -2.40 -24.99 8.15
N GLU A 30 -3.63 -24.82 8.63
CA GLU A 30 -4.52 -23.73 8.22
C GLU A 30 -4.71 -22.75 9.39
N VAL A 31 -4.25 -21.51 9.20
CA VAL A 31 -4.45 -20.41 10.17
C VAL A 31 -5.71 -19.66 9.77
N GLN A 32 -6.66 -19.54 10.69
CA GLN A 32 -7.91 -18.83 10.44
C GLN A 32 -7.73 -17.30 10.48
N ASN A 33 -8.69 -16.59 9.90
CA ASN A 33 -8.72 -15.14 9.92
C ASN A 33 -8.87 -14.62 11.36
N GLY A 34 -8.00 -13.70 11.77
CA GLY A 34 -7.94 -13.16 13.13
C GLY A 34 -7.25 -14.08 14.16
N ALA A 35 -6.62 -15.17 13.73
CA ALA A 35 -5.76 -16.00 14.58
C ALA A 35 -4.27 -15.65 14.34
N ASP A 36 -3.50 -15.65 15.43
CA ASP A 36 -2.07 -15.39 15.41
C ASP A 36 -1.30 -16.66 15.79
N ILE A 37 -0.21 -16.94 15.08
CA ILE A 37 0.76 -17.97 15.44
C ILE A 37 2.10 -17.30 15.76
N CYS A 38 2.62 -17.52 16.97
CA CYS A 38 3.89 -16.97 17.40
C CYS A 38 4.80 -18.06 17.98
N VAL A 39 5.95 -18.28 17.32
CA VAL A 39 6.92 -19.35 17.65
C VAL A 39 8.36 -18.86 17.45
N ASP A 40 9.33 -19.40 18.19
CA ASP A 40 10.74 -18.99 18.05
C ASP A 40 11.39 -19.58 16.79
N SER A 41 11.00 -20.81 16.43
CA SER A 41 11.45 -21.50 15.23
C SER A 41 10.33 -22.35 14.63
N LEU A 42 10.15 -22.23 13.32
CA LEU A 42 9.25 -23.05 12.52
C LEU A 42 10.06 -23.80 11.45
N GLY A 43 9.90 -25.12 11.39
CA GLY A 43 10.62 -25.97 10.43
C GLY A 43 9.80 -27.15 9.90
N GLY A 44 10.38 -27.91 8.97
CA GLY A 44 9.75 -29.10 8.36
C GLY A 44 9.37 -28.91 6.89
N SER A 45 8.71 -29.89 6.29
CA SER A 45 8.49 -29.96 4.82
C SER A 45 7.01 -30.01 4.40
N GLY A 46 6.10 -29.64 5.30
CA GLY A 46 4.68 -29.49 4.99
C GLY A 46 4.31 -28.14 4.37
N THR A 47 3.00 -27.87 4.27
CA THR A 47 2.46 -26.62 3.71
C THR A 47 1.71 -25.83 4.80
N ILE A 48 1.89 -24.51 4.81
CA ILE A 48 1.12 -23.60 5.68
C ILE A 48 0.25 -22.68 4.82
N ASN A 49 -1.05 -22.68 5.08
CA ASN A 49 -1.99 -21.70 4.55
C ASN A 49 -2.29 -20.68 5.65
N ILE A 50 -1.81 -19.45 5.51
CA ILE A 50 -1.96 -18.40 6.51
C ILE A 50 -3.07 -17.43 6.04
N ASN A 51 -4.18 -17.36 6.78
CA ASN A 51 -5.18 -16.30 6.64
C ASN A 51 -5.16 -15.31 7.83
N GLY A 52 -4.13 -15.36 8.69
CA GLY A 52 -3.95 -14.55 9.90
C GLY A 52 -2.51 -14.03 10.05
N THR A 53 -2.04 -13.77 11.28
CA THR A 53 -0.68 -13.24 11.53
C THR A 53 0.29 -14.35 11.93
N PHE A 54 1.53 -14.28 11.44
CA PHE A 54 2.63 -15.14 11.91
C PHE A 54 3.77 -14.28 12.48
N CYS A 55 4.32 -14.67 13.63
CA CYS A 55 5.50 -14.05 14.22
C CYS A 55 6.54 -15.11 14.63
N GLY A 56 7.78 -14.98 14.13
CA GLY A 56 8.85 -15.97 14.37
C GLY A 56 9.91 -16.04 13.28
N ASN A 57 10.98 -16.81 13.51
CA ASN A 57 11.97 -17.13 12.49
C ASN A 57 11.57 -18.41 11.73
N ILE A 58 11.54 -18.33 10.40
CA ILE A 58 11.16 -19.45 9.52
C ILE A 58 12.41 -20.03 8.87
N THR A 59 12.57 -21.35 8.94
CA THR A 59 13.63 -22.09 8.23
C THR A 59 13.03 -23.31 7.55
N ASP A 60 13.31 -23.50 6.25
CA ASP A 60 13.04 -24.74 5.48
C ASP A 60 11.57 -25.12 5.16
N VAL A 61 10.59 -24.21 5.30
CA VAL A 61 9.16 -24.50 5.00
C VAL A 61 8.68 -23.81 3.70
N ASP A 62 7.92 -24.52 2.86
CA ASP A 62 7.24 -23.97 1.67
C ASP A 62 5.92 -23.29 2.08
N ILE A 63 5.89 -21.95 2.04
CA ILE A 63 4.73 -21.15 2.44
C ILE A 63 3.86 -20.87 1.22
N LYS A 64 2.63 -21.40 1.21
CA LYS A 64 1.62 -21.04 0.19
C LYS A 64 0.66 -20.01 0.78
N ILE A 65 1.00 -18.75 0.59
CA ILE A 65 0.08 -17.64 0.87
C ILE A 65 -1.07 -17.77 -0.15
N ARG A 66 -2.28 -18.04 0.35
CA ARG A 66 -3.49 -17.91 -0.48
C ARG A 66 -3.81 -16.43 -0.53
N ASP A 67 -3.09 -15.74 -1.40
CA ASP A 67 -3.26 -14.32 -1.60
C ASP A 67 -4.69 -14.09 -2.12
N SER A 68 -5.57 -13.62 -1.24
CA SER A 68 -6.90 -13.18 -1.61
C SER A 68 -6.73 -11.92 -2.43
N ILE A 69 -6.51 -12.07 -3.74
CA ILE A 69 -6.52 -11.05 -4.80
C ILE A 69 -6.71 -9.63 -4.26
N LEU A 70 -5.68 -9.11 -3.61
CA LEU A 70 -5.60 -7.70 -3.30
C LEU A 70 -5.52 -7.05 -4.68
N ASN A 71 -6.55 -6.28 -5.04
CA ASN A 71 -6.51 -5.43 -6.22
C ASN A 71 -5.56 -4.28 -5.91
N ILE A 72 -4.28 -4.62 -5.79
CA ILE A 72 -3.18 -3.74 -5.47
C ILE A 72 -3.06 -2.80 -6.67
N PRO A 73 -3.27 -1.50 -6.50
CA PRO A 73 -2.86 -0.56 -7.52
C PRO A 73 -1.37 -0.80 -7.77
N GLY A 74 -0.99 -0.88 -9.05
CA GLY A 74 0.41 -1.08 -9.45
C GLY A 74 1.28 0.12 -9.08
N ASP A 75 2.36 0.37 -9.82
CA ASP A 75 3.29 1.46 -9.55
C ASP A 75 2.62 2.83 -9.33
N PHE A 76 3.31 3.72 -8.60
CA PHE A 76 2.93 5.12 -8.52
C PHE A 76 2.69 5.70 -9.91
N SER A 77 1.55 6.38 -10.10
CA SER A 77 1.24 7.03 -11.37
C SER A 77 0.54 8.37 -11.16
N LEU A 78 0.84 9.31 -12.06
CA LEU A 78 0.11 10.57 -12.21
C LEU A 78 -0.43 10.63 -13.64
N ASP A 79 -1.74 10.59 -13.77
CA ASP A 79 -2.39 10.57 -15.07
C ASP A 79 -2.57 11.97 -15.61
N GLN A 80 -2.69 12.07 -16.94
CA GLN A 80 -3.02 13.33 -17.57
C GLN A 80 -4.41 13.80 -17.13
N ASN A 81 -4.52 15.10 -16.80
CA ASN A 81 -5.77 15.70 -16.39
C ASN A 81 -6.81 15.59 -17.53
N TYR A 82 -8.09 15.40 -17.17
CA TYR A 82 -9.17 15.34 -18.14
C TYR A 82 -10.35 16.22 -17.70
N PRO A 83 -10.87 17.08 -18.61
CA PRO A 83 -10.39 17.34 -19.97
C PRO A 83 -9.02 18.07 -20.00
N ASN A 84 -8.29 18.00 -21.12
CA ASN A 84 -7.11 18.83 -21.39
C ASN A 84 -7.00 19.09 -22.90
N PRO A 85 -7.18 20.33 -23.39
CA PRO A 85 -7.42 21.57 -22.65
C PRO A 85 -8.71 21.58 -21.82
N PHE A 86 -8.78 22.40 -20.76
CA PHE A 86 -9.93 22.48 -19.84
C PHE A 86 -10.47 23.91 -19.66
N ASN A 87 -11.73 24.04 -19.21
CA ASN A 87 -12.38 25.32 -18.90
C ASN A 87 -13.55 25.16 -17.89
N PRO A 88 -13.55 25.85 -16.74
CA PRO A 88 -12.37 26.18 -15.93
C PRO A 88 -11.97 24.99 -15.03
N THR A 89 -12.67 23.86 -15.14
CA THR A 89 -12.47 22.70 -14.27
C THR A 89 -11.87 21.51 -15.00
N THR A 90 -11.00 20.78 -14.33
CA THR A 90 -10.46 19.48 -14.77
C THR A 90 -10.38 18.53 -13.60
N LYS A 91 -10.25 17.24 -13.90
CA LYS A 91 -9.91 16.23 -12.90
C LYS A 91 -8.48 15.76 -13.07
N ILE A 92 -7.81 15.47 -11.97
CA ILE A 92 -6.46 14.92 -11.92
C ILE A 92 -6.54 13.59 -11.18
N ARG A 93 -6.08 12.51 -11.82
CA ARG A 93 -6.09 11.17 -11.25
C ARG A 93 -4.66 10.71 -10.95
N PHE A 94 -4.47 10.04 -9.83
CA PHE A 94 -3.19 9.45 -9.46
C PHE A 94 -3.38 8.15 -8.67
N VAL A 95 -2.32 7.35 -8.62
CA VAL A 95 -2.31 6.02 -8.02
C VAL A 95 -1.21 5.93 -6.96
N ILE A 96 -1.56 5.36 -5.81
CA ILE A 96 -0.63 4.99 -4.73
C ILE A 96 -0.60 3.44 -4.66
N PRO A 97 0.56 2.80 -4.87
CA PRO A 97 0.71 1.36 -4.85
C PRO A 97 0.41 0.79 -3.47
N ALA A 98 -0.02 -0.47 -3.39
CA ALA A 98 -0.09 -1.14 -2.08
C ALA A 98 1.29 -1.54 -1.54
N SER A 99 2.34 -1.57 -2.37
CA SER A 99 3.71 -1.81 -1.90
C SER A 99 4.22 -0.71 -0.96
N SER A 100 3.67 0.51 -1.07
CA SER A 100 4.02 1.61 -0.17
C SER A 100 3.38 1.49 1.21
N LEU A 101 2.55 0.45 1.44
CA LEU A 101 2.09 0.05 2.75
C LEU A 101 3.02 -1.03 3.28
N ASN A 102 3.49 -0.87 4.51
CA ASN A 102 4.01 -2.04 5.20
C ASN A 102 2.81 -2.96 5.56
N PRO A 103 2.95 -4.29 5.42
CA PRO A 103 1.85 -5.22 5.72
C PRO A 103 1.55 -5.34 7.23
N PHE A 104 2.36 -4.69 8.08
CA PHE A 104 2.28 -4.79 9.54
C PHE A 104 1.77 -3.51 10.24
N SER A 105 1.80 -2.32 9.62
CA SER A 105 1.21 -1.11 10.19
C SER A 105 -0.10 -0.80 9.50
N LYS A 106 -1.18 -1.21 10.15
CA LYS A 106 -2.54 -0.75 9.91
C LYS A 106 -2.64 0.74 10.28
N GLY A 107 -2.07 1.62 9.45
CA GLY A 107 -1.99 3.06 9.71
C GLY A 107 -0.83 3.82 9.06
N GLU A 108 0.13 3.17 8.40
CA GLU A 108 1.19 3.89 7.68
C GLU A 108 0.70 4.33 6.29
N GLY A 109 0.45 5.62 6.13
CA GLY A 109 0.12 6.24 4.84
C GLY A 109 1.35 6.65 4.05
N THR A 110 1.14 7.02 2.79
CA THR A 110 2.12 7.75 1.99
C THR A 110 1.82 9.24 2.10
N LEU A 111 2.80 10.06 2.46
CA LEU A 111 2.62 11.52 2.44
C LEU A 111 2.53 11.98 0.99
N VAL A 112 1.37 12.49 0.58
CA VAL A 112 1.11 12.93 -0.79
C VAL A 112 0.92 14.44 -0.85
N THR A 113 1.68 15.07 -1.75
CA THR A 113 1.56 16.47 -2.09
C THR A 113 1.25 16.62 -3.58
N LEU A 114 0.10 17.20 -3.91
CA LEU A 114 -0.29 17.55 -5.27
C LEU A 114 -0.45 19.06 -5.38
N LYS A 115 0.40 19.71 -6.17
CA LYS A 115 0.47 21.17 -6.31
C LYS A 115 0.43 21.59 -7.77
N VAL A 116 -0.11 22.78 -8.01
CA VAL A 116 -0.21 23.42 -9.33
C VAL A 116 0.72 24.62 -9.39
N TYR A 117 1.40 24.77 -10.52
CA TYR A 117 2.39 25.81 -10.78
C TYR A 117 2.12 26.51 -12.12
N ASP A 118 2.45 27.80 -12.18
CA ASP A 118 2.51 28.54 -13.44
C ASP A 118 3.81 28.27 -14.23
N MET A 119 3.98 28.92 -15.39
CA MET A 119 5.17 28.77 -16.23
C MET A 119 6.46 29.33 -15.60
N LEU A 120 6.34 30.18 -14.60
CA LEU A 120 7.47 30.75 -13.86
C LEU A 120 7.84 29.88 -12.65
N GLY A 121 7.06 28.83 -12.37
CA GLY A 121 7.26 27.95 -11.22
C GLY A 121 6.64 28.47 -9.93
N ASN A 122 5.78 29.50 -9.98
CA ASN A 122 5.04 29.94 -8.81
C ASN A 122 3.93 28.93 -8.49
N GLU A 123 3.81 28.55 -7.23
CA GLU A 123 2.69 27.74 -6.76
C GLU A 123 1.39 28.56 -6.81
N VAL A 124 0.41 28.09 -7.57
CA VAL A 124 -0.90 28.75 -7.70
C VAL A 124 -2.01 28.02 -6.93
N ALA A 125 -1.82 26.74 -6.62
CA ALA A 125 -2.74 25.97 -5.78
C ALA A 125 -2.06 24.75 -5.14
N THR A 126 -2.47 24.42 -3.92
CA THR A 126 -2.23 23.10 -3.31
C THR A 126 -3.54 22.33 -3.32
N LEU A 127 -3.56 21.16 -3.97
CA LEU A 127 -4.76 20.33 -4.13
C LEU A 127 -4.81 19.20 -3.12
N VAL A 128 -3.65 18.64 -2.76
CA VAL A 128 -3.49 17.58 -1.75
C VAL A 128 -2.22 17.87 -0.97
N ASN A 129 -2.27 17.72 0.35
CA ASN A 129 -1.11 17.76 1.23
C ASN A 129 -1.41 16.99 2.53
N GLU A 130 -1.56 15.67 2.40
CA GLU A 130 -1.95 14.81 3.51
C GLU A 130 -1.44 13.38 3.30
N GLU A 131 -1.47 12.58 4.35
CA GLU A 131 -1.19 11.15 4.26
C GLU A 131 -2.39 10.42 3.64
N LYS A 132 -2.12 9.60 2.63
CA LYS A 132 -3.11 8.78 1.93
C LYS A 132 -2.71 7.30 2.00
N PRO A 133 -3.65 6.37 2.25
CA PRO A 133 -3.38 4.94 2.08
C PRO A 133 -3.20 4.59 0.60
N ALA A 134 -2.83 3.35 0.31
CA ALA A 134 -2.82 2.85 -1.06
C ALA A 134 -4.21 2.93 -1.69
N GLY A 135 -4.26 3.31 -2.96
CA GLY A 135 -5.51 3.50 -3.67
C GLY A 135 -5.40 4.34 -4.92
N VAL A 136 -6.54 4.50 -5.60
CA VAL A 136 -6.70 5.37 -6.75
C VAL A 136 -7.47 6.61 -6.31
N TYR A 137 -6.94 7.79 -6.61
CA TYR A 137 -7.49 9.06 -6.19
C TYR A 137 -7.79 9.94 -7.38
N GLU A 138 -8.89 10.69 -7.29
CA GLU A 138 -9.28 11.69 -8.28
C GLU A 138 -9.57 13.01 -7.54
N VAL A 139 -8.95 14.09 -8.00
CA VAL A 139 -9.06 15.41 -7.40
C VAL A 139 -9.59 16.39 -8.45
N ASN A 140 -10.62 17.15 -8.10
CA ASN A 140 -11.15 18.21 -8.94
C ASN A 140 -10.29 19.47 -8.76
N PHE A 141 -9.88 20.08 -9.86
CA PHE A 141 -9.21 21.37 -9.89
C PHE A 141 -10.09 22.39 -10.61
N SER A 142 -10.35 23.53 -9.95
CA SER A 142 -10.98 24.70 -10.56
C SER A 142 -9.96 25.82 -10.71
N ALA A 143 -9.78 26.30 -11.92
CA ALA A 143 -8.89 27.41 -12.25
C ALA A 143 -9.63 28.75 -12.32
N GLU A 144 -10.69 28.92 -11.53
CA GLU A 144 -11.37 30.21 -11.42
C GLU A 144 -10.41 31.30 -10.94
N GLY A 145 -10.38 32.43 -11.65
CA GLY A 145 -9.45 33.54 -11.36
C GLY A 145 -8.05 33.38 -11.97
N LEU A 146 -7.75 32.28 -12.65
CA LEU A 146 -6.50 32.09 -13.39
C LEU A 146 -6.67 32.49 -14.87
N SER A 147 -5.60 33.02 -15.47
CA SER A 147 -5.55 33.41 -16.87
C SER A 147 -5.37 32.19 -17.78
N SER A 148 -5.94 32.23 -19.00
CA SER A 148 -5.67 31.22 -20.03
C SER A 148 -4.16 31.04 -20.25
N GLY A 149 -3.69 29.80 -20.37
CA GLY A 149 -2.27 29.53 -20.44
C GLY A 149 -1.87 28.09 -20.12
N THR A 150 -0.56 27.89 -20.01
CA THR A 150 0.03 26.60 -19.64
C THR A 150 0.31 26.57 -18.14
N TYR A 151 -0.08 25.48 -17.50
CA TYR A 151 0.19 25.19 -16.10
C TYR A 151 0.81 23.81 -15.95
N PHE A 152 1.48 23.60 -14.83
CA PHE A 152 2.05 22.32 -14.45
C PHE A 152 1.45 21.85 -13.14
N TYR A 153 1.27 20.55 -12.98
CA TYR A 153 0.96 19.98 -11.67
C TYR A 153 1.99 18.91 -11.34
N LYS A 154 2.39 18.88 -10.08
CA LYS A 154 3.43 18.01 -9.55
C LYS A 154 2.83 17.15 -8.45
N LEU A 155 2.96 15.84 -8.59
CA LEU A 155 2.70 14.88 -7.53
C LEU A 155 4.05 14.54 -6.87
N GLN A 156 4.09 14.62 -5.55
CA GLN A 156 5.17 14.06 -4.74
C GLN A 156 4.55 13.08 -3.76
N ALA A 157 5.07 11.86 -3.72
CA ALA A 157 4.62 10.83 -2.80
C ALA A 157 5.84 10.28 -2.07
N VAL A 158 5.83 10.41 -0.74
CA VAL A 158 6.92 9.95 0.13
C VAL A 158 6.37 8.81 1.00
N PRO A 159 6.74 7.55 0.70
CA PRO A 159 6.36 6.42 1.53
C PRO A 159 6.93 6.54 2.94
N SER A 160 6.19 6.08 3.94
CA SER A 160 6.65 6.05 5.33
C SER A 160 7.74 4.98 5.57
N THR A 161 7.87 4.01 4.67
CA THR A 161 8.86 2.94 4.78
C THR A 161 10.22 3.38 4.24
N SER A 162 11.27 3.23 5.06
CA SER A 162 12.63 3.74 4.82
C SER A 162 13.40 3.07 3.68
N SER A 163 12.87 1.99 3.09
CA SER A 163 13.50 1.23 2.00
C SER A 163 12.99 1.61 0.61
N GLU A 164 11.91 2.39 0.48
CA GLU A 164 11.36 2.80 -0.80
C GLU A 164 11.80 4.21 -1.21
N GLN A 165 12.12 4.40 -2.49
CA GLN A 165 12.40 5.73 -3.03
C GLN A 165 11.08 6.49 -3.22
N GLY A 166 11.06 7.77 -2.85
CA GLY A 166 9.90 8.63 -3.10
C GLY A 166 9.60 8.81 -4.59
N PHE A 167 8.34 9.02 -4.92
CA PHE A 167 7.87 9.25 -6.29
C PHE A 167 7.65 10.74 -6.55
N VAL A 168 8.10 11.21 -7.72
CA VAL A 168 7.82 12.56 -8.21
C VAL A 168 7.50 12.51 -9.70
N ASP A 169 6.35 13.03 -10.09
CA ASP A 169 5.96 13.18 -11.50
C ASP A 169 5.34 14.56 -11.72
N ILE A 170 5.56 15.12 -12.90
CA ILE A 170 5.08 16.43 -13.33
C ILE A 170 4.38 16.28 -14.66
N LYS A 171 3.20 16.89 -14.77
CA LYS A 171 2.41 16.89 -15.99
C LYS A 171 1.96 18.30 -16.33
N LYS A 172 1.76 18.53 -17.63
CA LYS A 172 1.38 19.82 -18.21
C LYS A 172 -0.12 19.84 -18.52
N MET A 173 -0.79 20.92 -18.17
CA MET A 173 -2.19 21.18 -18.53
C MET A 173 -2.37 22.54 -19.21
N ILE A 174 -3.41 22.65 -20.04
CA ILE A 174 -3.72 23.85 -20.82
C ILE A 174 -5.10 24.37 -20.40
N LEU A 175 -5.12 25.56 -19.80
CA LEU A 175 -6.36 26.27 -19.49
C LEU A 175 -6.76 27.12 -20.69
N ILE A 176 -7.98 26.91 -21.17
CA ILE A 176 -8.61 27.75 -22.19
C ILE A 176 -9.83 28.42 -21.59
N ARG A 177 -9.85 29.74 -21.56
CA ARG A 177 -10.98 30.54 -21.13
C ARG A 177 -11.23 31.64 -22.15
#